data_AF-Q30R43-F1
#
_entry.id   AF-Q30R43-F1
#
_cell.length_a   1.000
_cell.length_b   1.000
_cell.length_c   1.000
_cell.angle_alpha   90.00
_cell.angle_beta   90.00
_cell.angle_gamma   90.00
#
_symmetry.space_group_name_H-M   'P 1'
#
loop_
_entity.id
_entity.type
_entity.pdbx_description
1 polymer ?
#
loop_
_entity_poly.entity_id
_entity_poly.type
_entity_poly.pdbx_seq_one_letter_code
_entity_poly.pdbx_strand_id
1 'polypeptide(L)' 'METNLVLEGVKFMGLGMGAVFLFLAVMIFFIGVMSKTINKFFPEVRPIEGSSSKNTQNNNQQQKVVAAITAAIKHHRES' A
#
# COMPACT_ATOMS: atom_id res chain seq x y z
N MET A 1 -6.58 50.48 22.57
CA MET A 1 -7.68 49.49 22.63
C MET A 1 -7.69 48.65 21.34
N GLU A 2 -6.55 48.06 20.93
CA GLU A 2 -6.42 47.41 19.60
C GLU A 2 -5.78 46.00 19.65
N THR A 3 -5.35 45.55 20.83
CA THR A 3 -4.75 44.21 21.02
C THR A 3 -5.73 43.07 20.76
N ASN A 4 -7.03 43.31 20.83
CA ASN A 4 -8.06 42.30 20.59
C ASN A 4 -8.10 41.83 19.14
N LEU A 5 -7.94 42.73 18.16
CA LEU A 5 -8.03 42.39 16.73
C LEU A 5 -6.89 41.47 16.27
N VAL A 6 -5.67 41.75 16.71
CA VAL A 6 -4.50 40.91 16.38
C VAL A 6 -4.63 39.54 17.05
N LEU A 7 -5.05 39.50 18.32
CA LEU A 7 -5.26 38.24 19.03
C LEU A 7 -6.39 37.40 18.41
N GLU A 8 -7.44 38.05 17.95
CA GLU A 8 -8.56 37.43 17.26
C GLU A 8 -8.17 36.94 15.85
N GLY A 9 -7.35 37.70 15.12
CA GLY A 9 -6.75 37.25 13.86
C GLY A 9 -5.86 36.01 14.02
N VAL A 10 -5.06 35.94 15.08
CA VAL A 10 -4.25 34.75 15.40
C VAL A 10 -5.14 33.55 15.73
N LYS A 11 -6.25 33.74 16.46
CA LYS A 11 -7.24 32.67 16.71
C LYS A 11 -7.85 32.16 15.40
N PHE A 12 -8.21 33.05 14.48
CA PHE A 12 -8.73 32.65 13.17
C PHE A 12 -7.68 31.96 12.29
N MET A 13 -6.41 32.37 12.36
CA MET A 13 -5.32 31.69 11.66
C MET A 13 -5.13 30.26 12.18
N GLY A 14 -5.14 30.07 13.50
CA GLY A 14 -5.08 28.75 14.12
C GLY A 14 -6.29 27.87 13.76
N LEU A 15 -7.49 28.45 13.76
CA LEU A 15 -8.73 27.75 13.39
C LEU A 15 -8.71 27.34 11.91
N GLY A 16 -8.30 28.24 11.01
CA GLY A 16 -8.24 28.00 9.58
C GLY A 16 -7.18 26.95 9.22
N MET A 17 -5.97 27.08 9.76
CA MET A 17 -4.90 26.09 9.54
C MET A 17 -5.24 24.73 10.14
N GLY A 18 -5.88 24.71 11.32
CA GLY A 18 -6.34 23.49 11.97
C GLY A 18 -7.43 22.77 11.17
N ALA A 19 -8.39 23.51 10.62
CA ALA A 19 -9.45 22.94 9.78
C ALA A 19 -8.89 22.33 8.49
N VAL A 20 -7.97 23.02 7.81
CA VAL A 20 -7.29 22.50 6.61
C VAL A 20 -6.47 21.25 6.96
N PHE A 21 -5.72 21.28 8.06
CA PHE A 21 -4.95 20.12 8.51
C PHE A 21 -5.85 18.92 8.79
N LEU A 22 -6.97 19.11 9.49
CA LEU A 22 -7.93 18.06 9.78
C LEU A 22 -8.54 17.50 8.49
N PHE A 23 -8.89 18.37 7.54
CA PHE A 23 -9.41 17.94 6.24
C PHE A 23 -8.41 17.09 5.47
N LEU A 24 -7.14 17.51 5.40
CA LEU A 24 -6.08 16.74 4.74
C LEU A 24 -5.80 15.42 5.48
N ALA A 25 -5.79 15.41 6.81
CA ALA A 25 -5.60 14.20 7.59
C ALA A 25 -6.70 13.16 7.31
N VAL A 26 -7.96 13.61 7.25
CA VAL A 26 -9.08 12.76 6.84
C VAL A 26 -8.87 12.27 5.40
N MET A 27 -8.54 13.14 4.45
CA MET A 27 -8.28 12.74 3.06
C MET A 27 -7.18 11.67 2.95
N ILE A 28 -6.06 11.85 3.66
CA ILE A 28 -4.96 10.87 3.70
C ILE A 28 -5.44 9.53 4.29
N PHE A 29 -6.26 9.56 5.34
CA PHE A 29 -6.85 8.36 5.92
C PHE A 29 -7.69 7.59 4.89
N PHE A 30 -8.56 8.28 4.16
CA PHE A 30 -9.36 7.67 3.09
C PHE A 30 -8.50 7.05 1.98
N ILE A 31 -7.46 7.75 1.54
CA ILE A 31 -6.51 7.24 0.54
C ILE A 31 -5.82 5.97 1.06
N GLY A 32 -5.43 5.94 2.33
CA GLY A 32 -4.84 4.76 2.99
C GLY A 32 -5.82 3.58 3.06
N VAL A 33 -7.08 3.82 3.42
CA VAL A 33 -8.13 2.79 3.43
C VAL A 33 -8.36 2.25 2.03
N MET A 34 -8.43 3.12 1.03
CA MET A 34 -8.59 2.73 -0.36
C MET A 34 -7.41 1.88 -0.84
N SER A 35 -6.16 2.27 -0.51
CA SER A 35 -4.96 1.49 -0.83
C SER A 35 -4.98 0.10 -0.19
N LYS A 36 -5.40 -0.02 1.08
CA LYS A 36 -5.52 -1.30 1.77
C LYS A 36 -6.63 -2.17 1.19
N THR A 37 -7.75 -1.54 0.83
CA THR A 37 -8.92 -2.21 0.23
C THR A 37 -8.55 -2.74 -1.16
N ILE A 38 -7.92 -1.91 -2.00
CA ILE A 38 -7.43 -2.32 -3.32
C ILE A 38 -6.45 -3.49 -3.18
N ASN A 39 -5.42 -3.41 -2.34
CA ASN A 39 -4.45 -4.52 -2.19
C ASN A 39 -5.07 -5.81 -1.63
N LYS A 40 -6.17 -5.71 -0.85
CA LYS A 40 -6.89 -6.86 -0.28
C LYS A 40 -7.80 -7.54 -1.31
N PHE A 41 -8.55 -6.76 -2.09
CA PHE A 41 -9.55 -7.28 -3.05
C PHE A 41 -8.96 -7.54 -4.44
N PHE A 42 -7.98 -6.74 -4.86
CA PHE A 42 -7.16 -6.96 -6.03
C PHE A 42 -5.71 -7.05 -5.57
N PRO A 43 -5.26 -8.21 -5.05
CA PRO A 43 -3.85 -8.45 -4.83
C PRO A 43 -3.15 -8.34 -6.17
N GLU A 44 -2.61 -7.16 -6.42
CA GLU A 44 -1.70 -6.91 -7.51
C GLU A 44 -0.53 -7.86 -7.26
N VAL A 45 -0.37 -8.85 -8.13
CA VAL A 45 0.81 -9.72 -8.14
C VAL A 45 1.98 -8.83 -8.51
N ARG A 46 2.49 -8.07 -7.54
CA ARG A 46 3.73 -7.34 -7.69
C ARG A 46 4.78 -8.41 -7.99
N PRO A 47 5.49 -8.35 -9.12
CA PRO A 47 6.77 -9.03 -9.21
C PRO A 47 7.54 -8.60 -7.98
N ILE A 48 8.03 -9.57 -7.22
CA ILE A 48 8.68 -9.37 -5.94
C ILE A 48 9.98 -8.59 -6.22
N GLU A 49 9.91 -7.28 -6.28
CA GLU A 49 11.08 -6.45 -6.08
C GLU A 49 11.42 -6.58 -4.60
N GLY A 50 12.49 -7.35 -4.38
CA GLY A 50 12.79 -8.00 -3.11
C GLY A 50 12.85 -7.03 -1.95
N SER A 51 11.86 -7.11 -1.06
CA SER A 51 12.09 -6.89 0.36
C SER A 51 12.50 -8.22 0.98
N SER A 52 13.59 -8.16 1.74
CA SER A 52 14.32 -9.25 2.38
C SER A 52 13.42 -10.28 3.09
N SER A 53 13.06 -11.35 2.38
CA SER A 53 12.68 -12.66 2.93
C SER A 53 12.96 -13.75 1.90
N LYS A 54 14.20 -13.80 1.41
CA LYS A 54 14.54 -14.50 0.15
C LYS A 54 14.84 -16.00 0.30
N ASN A 55 14.76 -16.59 1.51
CA ASN A 55 15.23 -17.97 1.69
C ASN A 55 14.11 -19.04 1.63
N THR A 56 12.93 -18.77 2.19
CA THR A 56 11.84 -19.78 2.22
C THR A 56 10.99 -19.75 0.94
N GLN A 57 10.80 -18.58 0.34
CA GLN A 57 9.98 -18.42 -0.86
C GLN A 57 10.68 -18.94 -2.13
N ASN A 58 12.02 -18.88 -2.18
CA ASN A 58 12.80 -19.36 -3.33
C ASN A 58 12.69 -20.89 -3.49
N ASN A 59 12.74 -21.64 -2.40
CA ASN A 59 12.57 -23.10 -2.41
C ASN A 59 11.19 -23.50 -2.93
N ASN A 60 10.12 -22.87 -2.45
CA ASN A 60 8.76 -23.13 -2.90
C ASN A 60 8.55 -22.78 -4.39
N GLN A 61 9.19 -21.70 -4.86
CA GLN A 61 9.13 -21.30 -6.27
C GLN A 61 9.93 -22.27 -7.15
N GLN A 62 11.12 -22.70 -6.73
CA GLN A 62 11.92 -23.71 -7.42
C GLN A 62 11.16 -25.05 -7.51
N GLN A 63 10.55 -25.50 -6.42
CA GLN A 63 9.74 -26.74 -6.41
C GLN A 63 8.55 -26.65 -7.37
N LYS A 64 7.88 -25.49 -7.45
CA LYS A 64 6.78 -25.26 -8.42
C LYS A 64 7.28 -25.29 -9.86
N VAL A 65 8.43 -24.69 -10.15
CA VAL A 65 9.03 -24.69 -11.50
C VAL A 65 9.45 -26.10 -11.91
N VAL A 66 10.10 -26.85 -11.02
CA VAL A 66 10.50 -28.24 -11.27
C VAL A 66 9.27 -29.11 -11.52
N ALA A 67 8.21 -28.98 -10.72
CA ALA A 67 6.97 -29.74 -10.92
C ALA A 67 6.30 -29.41 -12.27
N ALA A 68 6.29 -28.14 -12.68
CA ALA A 68 5.74 -27.74 -13.97
C ALA A 68 6.54 -28.32 -15.15
N ILE A 69 7.88 -28.29 -15.07
CA ILE A 69 8.75 -28.88 -16.09
C ILE A 69 8.55 -30.41 -16.15
N THR A 70 8.49 -31.09 -15.02
CA THR A 70 8.24 -32.55 -14.97
C THR A 70 6.87 -32.89 -15.56
N ALA A 71 5.82 -32.12 -15.26
CA ALA A 71 4.51 -32.31 -15.84
C ALA A 71 4.50 -32.12 -17.36
N ALA A 72 5.19 -31.10 -17.86
CA ALA A 72 5.33 -30.85 -19.30
C ALA A 72 6.08 -32.00 -20.02
N ILE A 73 7.17 -32.49 -19.43
CA ILE A 73 7.93 -33.63 -19.98
C ILE A 73 7.08 -34.90 -19.96
N LYS A 74 6.36 -35.18 -18.88
CA LYS A 74 5.46 -36.33 -18.78
C LYS A 74 4.37 -36.26 -19.86
N HIS A 75 3.74 -35.11 -20.01
CA HIS A 75 2.70 -34.89 -21.01
C HIS A 75 3.23 -35.07 -22.45
N HIS A 76 4.44 -34.59 -22.74
CA HIS A 76 5.08 -34.76 -24.05
C HIS A 76 5.47 -36.21 -24.36
N ARG A 77 5.76 -37.02 -23.35
CA ARG A 77 6.13 -38.44 -23.53
C ARG A 77 4.93 -39.39 -23.57
N GLU A 78 3.80 -38.95 -23.04
CA GLU A 78 2.52 -39.69 -23.07
C GLU A 78 1.62 -39.26 -24.25
N SER A 79 2.03 -38.26 -25.03
CA SER A 79 1.44 -37.86 -26.32
C SER A 79 2.24 -38.45 -27.48
#